data_AF-A0A1V0I3M8-F1
#
_entry.id   AF-A0A1V0I3M8-F1
#
_cell.length_a   1.000
_cell.length_b   1.000
_cell.length_c   1.000
_cell.angle_alpha   90.00
_cell.angle_beta   90.00
_cell.angle_gamma   90.00
#
_symmetry.space_group_name_H-M   'P 1'
#
loop_
_entity.id
_entity.type
_entity.pdbx_description
1 polymer ?
#
loop_
_entity_poly.entity_id
_entity_poly.type
_entity_poly.pdbx_seq_one_letter_code
_entity_poly.pdbx_strand_id
1 'polypeptide(L)'
;MLLELNAAADTPAGACRLTYVATNRSETGLSEIAYEVAIFDAEGIVSQLLVLDFGAMAPGKTRVVQFDMPDQPCDAISRIVVNAAPGCVRSEDGAQSAVCLEGLETRARGAIQFGL
;
A
#
# COMPACT_ATOMS: atom_id res chain seq x y z
N MET A 1 2.39 -11.98 0.36
CA MET A 1 1.53 -10.99 1.07
C MET A 1 0.31 -10.63 0.21
N LEU A 2 -0.74 -9.98 0.75
CA LEU A 2 -1.77 -9.32 -0.07
C LEU A 2 -1.83 -7.83 0.29
N LEU A 3 -1.78 -6.95 -0.71
CA LEU A 3 -2.03 -5.52 -0.57
C LEU A 3 -3.17 -5.11 -1.51
N GLU A 4 -4.20 -4.45 -0.98
CA GLU A 4 -5.38 -4.05 -1.73
C GLU A 4 -5.59 -2.53 -1.62
N LEU A 5 -5.73 -1.84 -2.76
CA LEU A 5 -6.36 -0.54 -2.83
C LEU A 5 -7.88 -0.75 -2.75
N ASN A 6 -8.43 -0.61 -1.55
CA ASN A 6 -9.80 -0.98 -1.23
C ASN A 6 -10.80 0.10 -1.63
N ALA A 7 -10.43 1.38 -1.46
CA ALA A 7 -11.25 2.51 -1.85
C ALA A 7 -10.40 3.73 -2.18
N ALA A 8 -10.92 4.57 -3.07
CA ALA A 8 -10.47 5.94 -3.31
C ALA A 8 -11.71 6.82 -3.34
N ALA A 9 -11.72 7.89 -2.54
CA ALA A 9 -12.86 8.79 -2.43
C ALA A 9 -12.41 10.24 -2.28
N ASP A 10 -13.02 11.14 -3.03
CA ASP A 10 -12.79 12.58 -2.85
C ASP A 10 -13.28 13.02 -1.47
N THR A 11 -12.53 13.92 -0.86
CA THR A 11 -12.87 14.55 0.40
C THR A 11 -13.45 15.95 0.16
N PRO A 12 -14.19 16.52 1.11
CA PRO A 12 -14.67 17.90 1.01
C PRO A 12 -13.56 18.95 0.86
N ALA A 13 -12.33 18.60 1.23
CA ALA A 13 -11.16 19.47 1.11
C ALA A 13 -10.48 19.37 -0.28
N GLY A 14 -11.04 18.61 -1.23
CA GLY A 14 -10.48 18.42 -2.56
C GLY A 14 -9.31 17.42 -2.61
N ALA A 15 -9.03 16.72 -1.51
CA ALA A 15 -8.03 15.65 -1.46
C ALA A 15 -8.65 14.28 -1.83
N CYS A 16 -7.87 13.37 -2.39
CA CYS A 16 -8.24 11.97 -2.58
C CYS A 16 -7.86 11.14 -1.36
N ARG A 17 -8.84 10.57 -0.66
CA ARG A 17 -8.61 9.61 0.43
C ARG A 17 -8.48 8.21 -0.14
N LEU A 18 -7.28 7.66 -0.05
CA LEU A 18 -6.96 6.28 -0.41
C LEU A 18 -7.06 5.38 0.83
N THR A 19 -7.76 4.26 0.71
CA THR A 19 -7.87 3.24 1.77
C THR A 19 -7.17 1.97 1.32
N TYR A 20 -6.16 1.55 2.07
CA TYR A 20 -5.38 0.35 1.80
C TYR A 20 -5.64 -0.73 2.83
N VAL A 21 -5.69 -1.97 2.37
CA VAL A 21 -5.82 -3.17 3.22
C VAL A 21 -4.63 -4.07 2.95
N ALA A 22 -3.84 -4.37 3.98
CA ALA A 22 -2.79 -5.38 3.92
C ALA A 22 -3.20 -6.60 4.72
N THR A 23 -2.91 -7.79 4.19
CA THR A 23 -3.06 -9.06 4.90
C THR A 23 -1.74 -9.83 4.88
N ASN A 24 -1.27 -10.22 6.07
CA ASN A 24 -0.16 -11.14 6.19
C ASN A 24 -0.65 -12.56 5.93
N ARG A 25 -0.49 -13.02 4.68
CA ARG A 25 -0.84 -14.38 4.26
C ARG A 25 0.33 -15.38 4.38
N SER A 26 1.46 -14.94 4.92
CA SER A 26 2.59 -15.83 5.20
C SER A 26 2.50 -16.42 6.59
N GLU A 27 3.29 -17.46 6.84
CA GLU A 27 3.49 -18.03 8.19
C GLU A 27 4.48 -17.22 9.03
N THR A 28 5.12 -16.19 8.46
CA THR A 28 6.10 -15.35 9.15
C THR A 28 5.42 -14.21 9.88
N GLY A 29 5.59 -14.14 11.19
CA GLY A 29 5.24 -12.94 11.95
C GLY A 29 6.18 -11.78 11.61
N LEU A 30 5.64 -10.59 11.38
CA LEU A 30 6.41 -9.41 10.99
C LEU A 30 6.21 -8.31 12.05
N SER A 31 7.29 -7.78 12.60
CA SER A 31 7.25 -6.68 13.59
C SER A 31 7.12 -5.32 12.91
N GLU A 32 7.49 -5.24 11.63
CA GLU A 32 7.38 -4.04 10.81
C GLU A 32 7.04 -4.44 9.38
N ILE A 33 6.02 -3.79 8.82
CA ILE A 33 5.64 -3.91 7.41
C ILE A 33 5.35 -2.52 6.89
N ALA A 34 6.07 -2.11 5.86
CA ALA A 34 5.81 -0.89 5.14
C ALA A 34 6.04 -1.10 3.64
N TYR A 35 5.14 -0.56 2.81
CA TYR A 35 5.26 -0.57 1.36
C TYR A 35 5.43 0.84 0.83
N GLU A 36 6.43 1.04 -0.02
CA GLU A 36 6.53 2.25 -0.82
C GLU A 36 5.70 2.08 -2.09
N VAL A 37 4.86 3.06 -2.39
CA VAL A 37 4.05 3.10 -3.61
C VAL A 37 4.36 4.37 -4.41
N ALA A 38 4.44 4.22 -5.73
CA ALA A 38 4.50 5.31 -6.69
C ALA A 38 3.11 5.62 -7.21
N ILE A 39 2.73 6.89 -7.19
CA ILE A 39 1.45 7.36 -7.73
C ILE A 39 1.72 8.07 -9.04
N PHE A 40 0.90 7.76 -10.03
CA PHE A 40 0.94 8.35 -11.35
C PHE A 40 -0.26 9.27 -11.54
N ASP A 41 -0.03 10.45 -12.10
CA ASP A 41 -1.09 11.38 -12.50
C ASP A 41 -1.88 10.86 -13.71
N ALA A 42 -2.87 11.63 -14.17
CA ALA A 42 -3.72 11.28 -15.30
C ALA A 42 -2.93 11.09 -16.61
N GLU A 43 -1.80 11.79 -16.76
CA GLU A 43 -0.89 11.71 -17.90
C GLU A 43 0.08 10.52 -17.80
N GLY A 44 0.10 9.82 -16.66
CA GLY A 44 0.96 8.67 -16.42
C GLY A 44 2.39 9.05 -16.03
N ILE A 45 2.59 10.26 -15.51
CA ILE A 45 3.84 10.74 -14.92
C ILE A 45 3.82 10.45 -13.41
N VAL A 46 4.95 10.02 -12.85
CA VAL A 46 5.06 9.82 -11.40
C VAL A 46 4.96 11.19 -10.71
N SER A 47 3.90 11.38 -9.91
CA SER A 47 3.70 12.63 -9.17
C SER A 47 4.35 12.60 -7.79
N GLN A 48 4.36 11.43 -7.13
CA GLN A 48 4.88 11.27 -5.77
C GLN A 48 5.16 9.81 -5.42
N LEU A 49 5.96 9.63 -4.37
CA LEU A 49 6.18 8.37 -3.67
C LEU A 49 5.63 8.48 -2.25
N LEU A 50 4.99 7.41 -1.77
CA LEU A 50 4.46 7.33 -0.41
C LEU A 50 4.89 6.03 0.26
N VAL A 51 5.11 6.07 1.57
CA VAL A 51 5.29 4.88 2.39
C VAL A 51 4.03 4.61 3.19
N LEU A 52 3.41 3.46 2.94
CA LEU A 52 2.28 2.92 3.67
C LEU A 52 2.80 2.06 4.82
N ASP A 53 2.80 2.60 6.03
CA ASP A 53 3.23 1.89 7.23
C ASP A 53 2.05 1.12 7.86
N PHE A 54 2.16 -0.20 7.88
CA PHE A 54 1.19 -1.10 8.51
C PHE A 54 1.68 -1.58 9.89
N GLY A 55 2.93 -1.37 10.28
CA GLY A 55 3.52 -1.86 11.53
C GLY A 55 3.46 -3.38 11.68
N ALA A 56 3.38 -3.87 12.92
CA ALA A 56 3.46 -5.29 13.21
C ALA A 56 2.23 -6.11 12.78
N MET A 57 2.43 -7.22 12.08
CA MET A 57 1.38 -8.14 11.65
C MET A 57 1.79 -9.60 11.86
N ALA A 58 1.09 -10.28 12.76
CA ALA A 58 1.16 -11.73 12.91
C ALA A 58 0.62 -12.46 11.65
N PRO A 59 0.92 -13.76 11.47
CA PRO A 59 0.31 -14.57 10.42
C PRO A 59 -1.22 -14.47 10.42
N GLY A 60 -1.82 -14.33 9.24
CA GLY A 60 -3.26 -14.14 9.04
C GLY A 60 -3.81 -12.76 9.41
N LYS A 61 -3.01 -11.88 10.03
CA LYS A 61 -3.49 -10.55 10.45
C LYS A 61 -3.80 -9.68 9.23
N THR A 62 -4.90 -8.94 9.31
CA THR A 62 -5.24 -7.85 8.38
C THR A 62 -5.14 -6.51 9.09
N ARG A 63 -4.62 -5.50 8.38
CA ARG A 63 -4.60 -4.11 8.80
C ARG A 63 -5.11 -3.21 7.69
N VAL A 64 -5.68 -2.08 8.09
CA VAL A 64 -6.24 -1.08 7.19
C VAL A 64 -5.61 0.26 7.55
N VAL A 65 -5.16 0.99 6.54
CA VAL A 65 -4.65 2.36 6.69
C VAL A 65 -5.33 3.26 5.67
N GLN A 66 -5.45 4.54 6.02
CA GLN A 66 -5.96 5.56 5.12
C GLN A 66 -4.91 6.64 4.94
N PHE A 67 -4.84 7.17 3.72
CA PHE A 67 -3.94 8.26 3.38
C PHE A 67 -4.70 9.28 2.54
N ASP A 68 -4.59 10.55 2.90
CA ASP A 68 -5.19 11.65 2.16
C ASP A 68 -4.12 12.26 1.24
N MET A 69 -4.44 12.37 -0.04
CA MET A 69 -3.62 13.07 -1.02
C MET A 69 -4.01 14.55 -1.05
N PRO A 70 -3.29 15.44 -0.35
CA PRO A 70 -3.61 16.86 -0.39
C PRO A 70 -3.50 17.38 -1.82
N ASP A 71 -4.41 18.29 -2.19
CA ASP A 71 -4.42 18.99 -3.48
C ASP A 71 -4.48 18.09 -4.72
N GLN A 72 -4.87 16.81 -4.58
CA GLN A 72 -5.02 15.87 -5.68
C GLN A 72 -6.37 15.13 -5.58
N PRO A 73 -7.34 15.42 -6.46
CA PRO A 73 -8.59 14.68 -6.53
C PRO A 73 -8.35 13.27 -7.09
N CYS A 74 -9.28 12.35 -6.84
CA CYS A 74 -9.09 10.95 -7.19
C CYS A 74 -9.05 10.69 -8.71
N ASP A 75 -9.71 11.53 -9.50
CA ASP A 75 -9.71 11.44 -10.97
C ASP A 75 -8.38 11.89 -11.61
N ALA A 76 -7.55 12.61 -10.86
CA ALA A 76 -6.18 12.97 -11.25
C ALA A 76 -5.16 11.84 -11.01
N ILE A 77 -5.59 10.64 -10.58
CA ILE A 77 -4.72 9.48 -10.37
C ILE A 77 -5.07 8.40 -11.40
N SER A 78 -4.12 8.06 -12.28
CA SER A 78 -4.34 6.99 -13.26
C SER A 78 -4.08 5.60 -12.68
N ARG A 79 -2.94 5.44 -11.99
CA ARG A 79 -2.50 4.18 -11.39
C ARG A 79 -1.57 4.40 -10.22
N ILE A 80 -1.46 3.38 -9.39
CA ILE A 80 -0.55 3.31 -8.26
C ILE A 80 0.22 1.98 -8.36
N VAL A 81 1.52 2.03 -8.12
CA VAL A 81 2.42 0.88 -8.27
C VAL A 81 3.21 0.69 -6.98
N VAL A 82 3.36 -0.55 -6.51
CA VAL A 82 4.27 -0.87 -5.40
C VAL A 82 5.71 -0.82 -5.88
N ASN A 83 6.50 0.11 -5.35
CA ASN A 83 7.89 0.32 -5.76
C ASN A 83 8.87 -0.47 -4.89
N ALA A 84 8.62 -0.54 -3.57
CA ALA A 84 9.49 -1.23 -2.62
C ALA A 84 8.73 -1.67 -1.36
N ALA A 85 9.36 -2.48 -0.52
CA ALA A 85 8.92 -2.78 0.84
C ALA A 85 10.02 -2.37 1.84
N PRO A 86 10.17 -1.07 2.14
CA PRO A 86 11.22 -0.59 3.03
C PRO A 86 11.09 -1.15 4.47
N GLY A 87 9.89 -1.57 4.86
CA GLY A 87 9.65 -2.31 6.10
C GLY A 87 9.25 -3.75 5.79
N CYS A 88 10.09 -4.70 6.18
CA CYS A 88 9.74 -6.13 6.20
C CYS A 88 10.60 -6.90 7.20
N VAL A 89 10.32 -6.71 8.49
CA VAL A 89 11.15 -7.23 9.57
C VAL A 89 10.46 -8.39 10.27
N ARG A 90 11.12 -9.54 10.38
CA ARG A 90 10.60 -10.70 11.11
C ARG A 90 10.51 -10.41 12.61
N SER A 91 9.38 -10.76 13.21
CA SER A 91 9.20 -10.67 14.66
C SER A 91 10.06 -11.67 15.44
N GLU A 92 10.45 -12.80 14.84
CA GLU A 92 11.19 -13.87 15.52
C GLU A 92 12.60 -13.43 15.93
N ASP A 93 13.33 -12.78 15.02
CA ASP A 93 14.75 -12.47 15.18
C ASP A 93 15.15 -11.06 14.72
N GLY A 94 14.19 -10.25 14.28
CA GLY A 94 14.44 -8.88 13.83
C GLY A 94 15.17 -8.79 12.49
N ALA A 95 15.31 -9.89 11.74
CA ALA A 95 15.97 -9.88 10.45
C ALA A 95 15.03 -9.35 9.34
N GLN A 96 15.63 -8.73 8.32
CA GLN A 96 14.91 -8.39 7.09
C GLN A 96 14.44 -9.65 6.37
N SER A 97 13.24 -9.58 5.81
CA SER A 97 12.59 -10.68 5.09
C SER A 97 12.20 -10.25 3.69
N ALA A 98 12.33 -11.16 2.72
CA ALA A 98 11.87 -10.94 1.36
C ALA A 98 10.34 -11.17 1.21
N VAL A 99 9.69 -11.79 2.21
CA VAL A 99 8.30 -12.26 2.14
C VAL A 99 7.28 -11.17 1.83
N CYS A 100 7.62 -9.90 2.07
CA CYS A 100 6.73 -8.79 1.76
C CYS A 100 6.60 -8.54 0.25
N LEU A 101 7.65 -8.80 -0.53
CA LEU A 101 7.63 -8.67 -2.00
C LEU A 101 7.54 -10.03 -2.69
N GLU A 102 8.15 -11.07 -2.12
CA GLU A 102 8.12 -12.42 -2.66
C GLU A 102 6.70 -12.99 -2.58
N GLY A 103 6.04 -13.08 -3.74
CA GLY A 103 4.63 -13.48 -3.82
C GLY A 103 3.66 -12.42 -3.28
N LEU A 104 3.99 -11.13 -3.40
CA LEU A 104 3.03 -10.06 -3.18
C LEU A 104 1.93 -10.12 -4.26
N GLU A 105 0.69 -10.32 -3.82
CA GLU A 105 -0.49 -10.07 -4.63
C GLU A 105 -0.96 -8.63 -4.42
N THR A 106 -1.29 -7.92 -5.50
CA THR A 106 -1.98 -6.63 -5.45
C THR A 106 -3.42 -6.77 -5.95
N ARG A 107 -4.34 -5.97 -5.39
CA ARG A 107 -5.74 -5.89 -5.84
C ARG A 107 -6.26 -4.46 -5.80
N ALA A 108 -7.13 -4.11 -6.74
CA ALA A 108 -7.91 -2.87 -6.69
C ALA A 108 -9.40 -3.20 -6.72
N ARG A 109 -10.21 -2.47 -5.93
CA ARG A 109 -11.68 -2.54 -6.02
C ARG A 109 -12.29 -1.41 -6.84
N GLY A 110 -11.61 -0.28 -6.92
CA GLY A 110 -12.06 0.92 -7.64
C GLY A 110 -11.52 1.00 -9.08
N ALA A 111 -11.64 2.20 -9.66
CA ALA A 111 -11.18 2.48 -11.02
C ALA A 111 -9.66 2.74 -11.12
N ILE A 112 -9.05 3.27 -10.05
CA ILE A 112 -7.60 3.48 -9.98
C ILE A 112 -6.90 2.12 -10.05
N GLN A 113 -6.03 1.94 -11.04
CA GLN A 113 -5.27 0.71 -11.18
C GLN A 113 -4.25 0.57 -10.05
N PHE A 114 -4.06 -0.63 -9.52
CA PHE A 114 -3.09 -0.90 -8.46
C PHE A 114 -2.29 -2.17 -8.74
N GLY A 115 -0.97 -2.05 -8.82
CA GLY A 115 -0.09 -3.08 -9.36
C GLY A 115 1.32 -3.10 -8.77
N LEU A 116 2.14 -4.01 -9.32
CA LEU A 116 3.59 -4.06 -9.18
C LEU A 116 4.26 -3.36 -10.37
#